data_AF-A0A7C5YEG1-F1
#
_entry.id   AF-A0A7C5YEG1-F1
#
_cell.length_a   1.000
_cell.length_b   1.000
_cell.length_c   1.000
_cell.angle_alpha   90.00
_cell.angle_beta   90.00
_cell.angle_gamma   90.00
#
_symmetry.space_group_name_H-M   'P 1'
#
loop_
_entity.id
_entity.type
_entity.pdbx_description
1 polymer ?
#
loop_
_entity_poly.entity_id
_entity_poly.type
_entity_poly.pdbx_seq_one_letter_code
_entity_poly.pdbx_strand_id
1 'polypeptide(L)'
;MKEKRTVSPQRWRCPKCGKVVSARPIESPYCPYCHENLRKCRYCNWADTRMWECTNPEVISMLGDETGRVRIPEPEFSRRCSFYDSKLKVGFPLKLIHMVSIAVVLILLFTLYYGAYLRPQLEERRVGDIWANYQLPRVAKFLTPFYIRVDVRNLHPSLSSGDIVFRVEGEIVGNCEFVAAYPLPYRVTRSREAVHCFYEPIAPGRWLIVEIGFKPLHVGEFSGKLIIFQAGQRVYNLPLKVNVAP
;
A
#
# COMPACT_ATOMS: atom_id res chain seq x y z
N MET A 1 -25.32 3.11 54.33
CA MET A 1 -23.91 2.64 54.40
C MET A 1 -23.84 1.26 53.74
N LYS A 2 -23.21 1.14 52.56
CA LYS A 2 -22.96 -0.17 51.93
C LYS A 2 -21.51 -0.57 52.19
N GLU A 3 -21.36 -1.62 52.97
CA GLU A 3 -20.11 -2.25 53.35
C GLU A 3 -19.34 -2.68 52.09
N LYS A 4 -18.16 -2.09 51.86
CA LYS A 4 -17.23 -2.55 50.82
C LYS A 4 -16.73 -3.93 51.23
N ARG A 5 -17.32 -4.99 50.68
CA ARG A 5 -16.73 -6.33 50.70
C ARG A 5 -15.37 -6.24 50.00
N THR A 6 -14.30 -6.26 50.79
CA THR A 6 -12.93 -6.45 50.32
C THR A 6 -12.84 -7.83 49.70
N VAL A 7 -12.80 -7.87 48.36
CA VAL A 7 -12.55 -9.11 47.61
C VAL A 7 -11.13 -9.56 47.96
N SER A 8 -11.03 -10.60 48.79
CA SER A 8 -9.78 -11.28 49.11
C SER A 8 -9.03 -11.64 47.82
N PRO A 9 -7.69 -11.45 47.74
CA PRO A 9 -6.93 -11.77 46.54
C PRO A 9 -7.15 -13.24 46.17
N GLN A 10 -7.74 -13.47 44.99
CA GLN A 10 -8.08 -14.80 44.49
C GLN A 10 -6.82 -15.65 44.38
N ARG A 11 -6.77 -16.72 45.17
CA ARG A 11 -5.68 -17.69 45.23
C ARG A 11 -6.02 -18.88 44.33
N TRP A 12 -5.20 -19.13 43.32
CA TRP A 12 -5.38 -20.23 42.35
C TRP A 12 -4.45 -21.38 42.71
N ARG A 13 -4.93 -22.61 42.90
CA ARG A 13 -4.06 -23.77 43.13
C ARG A 13 -3.75 -24.48 41.82
N CYS A 14 -2.48 -24.63 41.48
CA CYS A 14 -2.09 -25.44 40.33
C CYS A 14 -2.26 -26.94 40.68
N PRO A 15 -3.02 -27.75 39.92
CA PRO A 15 -3.19 -29.18 40.15
C PRO A 15 -1.98 -29.99 39.68
N LYS A 16 -1.11 -29.43 38.81
CA LYS A 16 0.11 -30.11 38.38
C LYS A 16 1.19 -30.10 39.47
N CYS A 17 1.30 -29.02 40.24
CA CYS A 17 2.34 -28.87 41.25
C CYS A 17 1.83 -28.56 42.67
N GLY A 18 0.52 -28.47 42.88
CA GLY A 18 -0.12 -28.21 44.17
C GLY A 18 0.05 -26.80 44.74
N LYS A 19 0.91 -25.95 44.14
CA LYS A 19 1.23 -24.61 44.64
C LYS A 19 0.11 -23.62 44.41
N VAL A 20 -0.11 -22.76 45.41
CA VAL A 20 -1.08 -21.66 45.37
C VAL A 20 -0.42 -20.42 44.77
N VAL A 21 -1.04 -19.84 43.77
CA VAL A 21 -0.58 -18.67 43.02
C VAL A 21 -1.55 -17.53 43.26
N SER A 22 -1.03 -16.35 43.61
CA SER A 22 -1.81 -15.13 43.86
C SER A 22 -2.02 -14.26 42.61
N ALA A 23 -1.41 -14.62 41.49
CA ALA A 23 -1.47 -13.86 40.25
C ALA A 23 -2.80 -14.06 39.52
N ARG A 24 -3.39 -12.96 39.02
CA ARG A 24 -4.57 -13.03 38.15
C ARG A 24 -4.16 -13.69 36.82
N PRO A 25 -4.84 -14.77 36.37
CA PRO A 25 -4.49 -15.49 35.13
C PRO A 25 -4.58 -14.64 33.85
N ILE A 26 -5.17 -13.45 33.93
CA ILE A 26 -5.25 -12.47 32.85
C ILE A 26 -3.86 -11.90 32.55
N GLU A 27 -3.06 -11.63 33.59
CA GLU A 27 -1.75 -10.97 33.50
C GLU A 27 -0.62 -11.96 33.22
N SER A 28 -0.68 -13.18 33.79
CA SER A 28 0.25 -14.25 33.46
C SER A 28 -0.50 -15.59 33.36
N PRO A 29 -0.65 -16.15 32.14
CA PRO A 29 -1.44 -17.35 31.93
C PRO A 29 -0.73 -18.64 32.37
N TYR A 30 0.49 -18.55 32.92
CA TYR A 30 1.30 -19.70 33.28
C TYR A 30 1.58 -19.75 34.79
N CYS A 31 1.60 -20.96 35.35
CA CYS A 31 2.09 -21.17 36.71
C CYS A 31 3.56 -20.76 36.80
N PRO A 32 3.98 -19.87 37.72
CA PRO A 32 5.38 -19.44 37.82
C PRO A 32 6.33 -20.56 38.26
N TYR A 33 5.81 -21.70 38.73
CA TYR A 33 6.60 -22.80 39.25
C TYR A 33 6.75 -23.99 38.30
N CYS A 34 5.72 -24.28 37.50
CA CYS A 34 5.74 -25.45 36.60
C CYS A 34 5.36 -25.11 35.15
N HIS A 35 5.18 -23.82 34.86
CA HIS A 35 4.80 -23.27 33.56
C HIS A 35 3.53 -23.87 32.94
N GLU A 36 2.70 -24.55 33.72
CA GLU A 36 1.41 -25.08 33.27
C GLU A 36 0.44 -23.92 32.99
N ASN A 37 -0.26 -23.99 31.87
CA ASN A 37 -1.25 -22.99 31.48
C ASN A 37 -2.48 -23.04 32.43
N LEU A 38 -2.71 -21.94 33.14
CA LEU A 38 -3.77 -21.79 34.14
C LEU A 38 -5.13 -21.39 33.51
N ARG A 39 -5.21 -21.12 32.20
CA ARG A 39 -6.45 -20.80 31.48
C ARG A 39 -7.28 -22.05 31.12
N LYS A 40 -7.55 -22.94 32.08
CA LYS A 40 -8.50 -24.07 31.89
C LYS A 40 -9.59 -24.04 32.98
N CYS A 41 -10.79 -24.51 32.68
CA CYS A 41 -11.92 -24.51 33.62
C CYS A 41 -11.63 -25.26 34.93
N ARG A 42 -10.82 -26.33 34.88
CA ARG A 42 -10.34 -27.09 36.06
C ARG A 42 -9.58 -26.26 37.10
N TYR A 43 -9.16 -25.05 36.75
CA TYR A 43 -8.44 -24.15 37.64
C TYR A 43 -9.33 -23.11 38.32
N CYS A 44 -10.61 -23.01 37.93
CA CYS A 44 -11.57 -22.09 38.53
C CYS A 44 -11.80 -22.46 40.01
N ASN A 45 -11.93 -21.46 40.89
CA ASN A 45 -12.26 -21.68 42.31
C ASN A 45 -13.59 -22.43 42.53
N TRP A 46 -14.47 -22.42 41.53
CA TRP A 46 -15.77 -23.08 41.56
C TRP A 46 -15.78 -24.41 40.79
N ALA A 47 -14.63 -24.90 40.33
CA ALA A 47 -14.54 -26.21 39.70
C ALA A 47 -14.28 -27.28 40.77
N ASP A 48 -15.25 -28.17 40.99
CA ASP A 48 -14.99 -29.41 41.73
C ASP A 48 -14.34 -30.41 40.78
N THR A 49 -13.01 -30.50 40.87
CA THR A 49 -12.20 -31.38 40.04
C THR A 49 -12.29 -32.86 40.44
N ARG A 50 -12.88 -33.19 41.59
CA ARG A 50 -13.13 -34.59 41.98
C ARG A 50 -14.39 -35.13 41.31
N MET A 51 -15.42 -34.30 41.23
CA MET A 51 -16.72 -34.69 40.64
C MET A 51 -16.90 -34.21 39.20
N TRP A 52 -15.98 -33.41 38.67
CA TRP A 52 -16.07 -32.76 37.34
C TRP A 52 -17.33 -31.88 37.20
N GLU A 53 -17.65 -31.12 38.25
CA GLU A 53 -18.86 -30.29 38.33
C GLU A 53 -18.51 -28.83 38.60
N CYS A 54 -19.35 -27.91 38.11
CA CYS A 54 -19.26 -26.48 38.43
C CYS A 54 -20.14 -26.17 39.66
N THR A 55 -19.54 -25.62 40.72
CA THR A 55 -20.20 -25.28 41.98
C THR A 55 -20.60 -23.81 42.09
N ASN A 56 -20.49 -23.03 41.00
CA ASN A 56 -20.88 -21.62 40.99
C ASN A 56 -22.42 -21.50 41.07
N PRO A 57 -22.98 -20.87 42.13
CA PRO A 57 -24.43 -20.77 42.32
C PRO A 57 -25.17 -20.09 41.16
N GLU A 58 -24.54 -19.13 40.48
CA GLU A 58 -25.12 -18.43 39.32
C GLU A 58 -25.13 -19.30 38.05
N VAL A 59 -24.21 -20.26 37.95
CA VAL A 59 -24.17 -21.21 36.81
C VAL A 59 -25.14 -22.36 37.05
N ILE A 60 -25.19 -22.86 38.28
CA ILE A 60 -26.13 -23.88 38.73
C ILE A 60 -27.58 -23.46 38.47
N SER A 61 -27.93 -22.21 38.77
CA SER A 61 -29.30 -21.71 38.56
C SER A 61 -29.70 -21.56 37.10
N MET A 62 -28.74 -21.41 36.18
CA MET A 62 -29.00 -21.19 34.76
C MET A 62 -28.89 -22.46 33.91
N LEU A 63 -28.02 -23.39 34.29
CA LEU A 63 -27.63 -24.54 33.47
C LEU A 63 -27.66 -25.87 34.23
N GLY A 64 -28.10 -25.86 35.49
CA GLY A 64 -28.22 -27.06 36.31
C GLY A 64 -29.21 -28.05 35.74
N ASP A 65 -28.91 -29.33 35.87
CA ASP A 65 -29.87 -30.41 35.67
C ASP A 65 -30.91 -30.46 36.81
N GLU A 66 -31.83 -31.43 36.78
CA GLU A 66 -32.88 -31.61 37.81
C GLU A 66 -32.32 -31.77 39.24
N THR A 67 -31.02 -32.04 39.38
CA THR A 67 -30.32 -32.16 40.68
C THR A 67 -29.53 -30.91 41.07
N GLY A 68 -29.60 -29.85 40.26
CA GLY A 68 -28.87 -28.59 40.46
C GLY A 68 -27.37 -28.71 40.17
N ARG A 69 -26.96 -29.63 39.29
CA ARG A 69 -25.55 -29.88 38.98
C ARG A 69 -25.23 -29.53 37.54
N VAL A 70 -24.01 -29.06 37.31
CA VAL A 70 -23.51 -28.72 35.97
C VAL A 70 -22.24 -29.50 35.72
N ARG A 71 -22.34 -30.58 34.94
CA ARG A 71 -21.19 -31.39 34.53
C ARG A 71 -20.31 -30.62 33.55
N ILE A 72 -19.00 -30.65 33.79
CA ILE A 72 -18.00 -30.03 32.93
C ILE A 72 -17.59 -31.08 31.88
N PRO A 73 -17.90 -30.89 30.58
CA PRO A 73 -17.46 -31.82 29.53
C PRO A 73 -15.92 -31.87 29.45
N GLU A 74 -15.41 -33.02 29.03
CA GLU A 74 -14.01 -33.48 29.18
C GLU A 74 -12.89 -32.45 28.88
N PRO A 75 -11.72 -32.60 29.54
CA PRO A 75 -10.79 -31.49 29.86
C PRO A 75 -9.87 -31.09 28.70
N GLU A 76 -9.93 -31.76 27.56
CA GLU A 76 -9.04 -31.56 26.42
C GLU A 76 -9.50 -30.39 25.52
N PHE A 77 -10.78 -30.01 25.56
CA PHE A 77 -11.35 -29.01 24.66
C PHE A 77 -12.20 -27.97 25.40
N SER A 78 -11.57 -26.97 25.99
CA SER A 78 -12.20 -25.63 26.10
C SER A 78 -11.20 -24.59 26.60
N ARG A 79 -10.79 -23.69 25.70
CA ARG A 79 -9.94 -22.53 26.00
C ARG A 79 -10.67 -21.40 26.75
N ARG A 80 -11.96 -21.53 27.07
CA ARG A 80 -12.75 -20.41 27.63
C ARG A 80 -13.84 -20.92 28.57
N CYS A 81 -13.93 -20.31 29.75
CA CYS A 81 -15.09 -20.42 30.62
C CYS A 81 -16.18 -19.50 30.04
N SER A 82 -17.29 -20.08 29.56
CA SER A 82 -18.42 -19.34 28.97
C SER A 82 -19.03 -18.29 29.90
N PHE A 83 -18.88 -18.47 31.22
CA PHE A 83 -19.37 -17.53 32.22
C PHE A 83 -18.70 -16.15 32.16
N TYR A 84 -17.44 -16.10 31.71
CA TYR A 84 -16.68 -14.85 31.61
C TYR A 84 -16.66 -14.28 30.18
N ASP A 85 -17.25 -14.97 29.19
CA ASP A 85 -17.12 -14.59 27.77
C ASP A 85 -18.18 -13.60 27.28
N SER A 86 -19.17 -13.18 28.09
CA SER A 86 -20.12 -12.16 27.61
C SER A 86 -20.89 -11.41 28.71
N LYS A 87 -20.31 -10.33 29.24
CA LYS A 87 -21.07 -9.13 29.67
C LYS A 87 -20.52 -7.83 29.10
N LEU A 88 -19.88 -7.88 27.92
CA LEU A 88 -19.78 -6.71 27.07
C LEU A 88 -21.06 -6.64 26.23
N LYS A 89 -22.14 -6.10 26.80
CA LYS A 89 -23.21 -5.51 25.98
C LYS A 89 -22.58 -4.30 25.29
N VAL A 90 -21.95 -4.54 24.14
CA VAL A 90 -21.55 -3.43 23.27
C VAL A 90 -22.80 -2.99 22.52
N GLY A 91 -23.70 -2.33 23.25
CA GLY A 91 -24.74 -1.53 22.64
C GLY A 91 -24.10 -0.30 22.03
N PHE A 92 -23.43 -0.46 20.88
CA PHE A 92 -23.12 0.71 20.07
C PHE A 92 -24.46 1.28 19.59
N PRO A 93 -24.76 2.56 19.86
CA PRO A 93 -26.01 3.15 19.40
C PRO A 93 -26.03 3.06 17.87
N LEU A 94 -27.12 2.53 17.28
CA LEU A 94 -27.30 2.36 15.83
C LEU A 94 -26.94 3.62 15.01
N LYS A 95 -27.05 4.80 15.65
CA LYS A 95 -26.66 6.11 15.11
C LYS A 95 -25.16 6.22 14.82
N LEU A 96 -24.28 5.62 15.63
CA LEU A 96 -22.83 5.67 15.40
C LEU A 96 -22.44 4.86 14.15
N ILE A 97 -23.08 3.71 13.93
CA ILE A 97 -22.83 2.85 12.76
C ILE A 97 -23.28 3.56 11.47
N HIS A 98 -24.42 4.25 11.50
CA HIS A 98 -24.89 5.06 10.36
C HIS A 98 -23.95 6.23 10.05
N MET A 99 -23.47 6.95 11.08
CA MET A 99 -22.55 8.08 10.88
C MET A 99 -21.19 7.64 10.33
N VAL A 100 -20.65 6.51 10.81
CA VAL A 100 -19.40 5.94 10.27
C VAL A 100 -19.58 5.50 8.81
N SER A 101 -20.72 4.87 8.48
CA SER A 101 -21.01 4.44 7.12
C SER A 101 -21.11 5.61 6.14
N ILE A 102 -21.78 6.69 6.54
CA ILE A 102 -21.91 7.91 5.72
C ILE A 102 -20.55 8.58 5.53
N ALA A 103 -19.73 8.67 6.58
CA ALA A 103 -18.39 9.25 6.49
C ALA A 103 -17.49 8.48 5.53
N VAL A 104 -17.53 7.13 5.55
CA VAL A 104 -16.77 6.29 4.62
C VAL A 104 -17.20 6.56 3.17
N VAL A 105 -18.52 6.63 2.89
CA VAL A 105 -19.04 6.91 1.54
C VAL A 105 -18.60 8.30 1.06
N LEU A 106 -18.66 9.31 1.92
CA LEU A 106 -18.23 10.68 1.57
C LEU A 106 -16.73 10.75 1.30
N ILE A 107 -15.90 10.06 2.09
CA ILE A 107 -14.45 9.98 1.85
C ILE A 107 -14.15 9.30 0.51
N LEU A 108 -14.89 8.24 0.17
CA LEU A 108 -14.74 7.49 -1.08
C LEU A 108 -15.14 8.34 -2.30
N LEU A 109 -16.25 9.08 -2.20
CA LEU A 109 -16.66 10.02 -3.23
C LEU A 109 -15.67 11.17 -3.38
N PHE A 110 -15.15 11.70 -2.27
CA PHE A 110 -14.14 12.76 -2.29
C PHE A 110 -12.83 12.25 -2.91
N THR A 111 -12.36 11.06 -2.57
CA THR A 111 -11.14 10.48 -3.18
C THR A 111 -11.33 10.17 -4.67
N LEU A 112 -12.50 9.72 -5.10
CA LEU A 112 -12.80 9.53 -6.53
C LEU A 112 -12.85 10.87 -7.27
N TYR A 113 -13.49 11.88 -6.71
CA TYR A 113 -13.56 13.23 -7.27
C TYR A 113 -12.17 13.88 -7.35
N TYR A 114 -11.41 13.86 -6.25
CA TYR A 114 -10.06 14.41 -6.20
C TYR A 114 -9.08 13.61 -7.05
N GLY A 115 -9.25 12.29 -7.15
CA GLY A 115 -8.46 11.43 -8.04
C GLY A 115 -8.76 11.69 -9.51
N ALA A 116 -10.00 12.02 -9.87
CA ALA A 116 -10.35 12.47 -11.23
C ALA A 116 -9.84 13.89 -11.52
N TYR A 117 -9.86 14.79 -10.54
CA TYR A 117 -9.39 16.18 -10.66
C TYR A 117 -7.86 16.29 -10.72
N LEU A 118 -7.15 15.49 -9.91
CA LEU A 118 -5.69 15.41 -9.89
C LEU A 118 -5.13 14.46 -10.95
N ARG A 119 -5.97 13.87 -11.83
CA ARG A 119 -5.43 13.12 -12.97
C ARG A 119 -4.48 14.06 -13.71
N PRO A 120 -3.17 13.77 -13.76
CA PRO A 120 -2.32 14.45 -14.72
C PRO A 120 -3.01 14.25 -16.07
N GLN A 121 -3.08 15.30 -16.89
CA GLN A 121 -3.39 15.13 -18.30
C GLN A 121 -2.28 14.27 -18.91
N LEU A 122 -2.39 12.95 -18.74
CA LEU A 122 -1.82 11.97 -19.62
C LEU A 122 -2.68 12.08 -20.86
N GLU A 123 -2.28 13.00 -21.74
CA GLU A 123 -2.83 13.12 -23.06
C GLU A 123 -2.45 11.83 -23.81
N GLU A 124 -3.26 10.78 -23.61
CA GLU A 124 -3.07 9.46 -24.18
C GLU A 124 -3.43 9.51 -25.66
N ARG A 125 -2.56 10.15 -26.45
CA ARG A 125 -2.69 10.19 -27.90
C ARG A 125 -2.22 8.84 -28.44
N ARG A 126 -3.14 7.90 -28.67
CA ARG A 126 -2.88 6.73 -29.52
C ARG A 126 -2.87 7.20 -30.96
N VAL A 127 -1.67 7.41 -31.50
CA VAL A 127 -1.49 7.63 -32.94
C VAL A 127 -0.63 6.46 -33.40
N GLY A 128 -1.24 5.51 -34.11
CA GLY A 128 -0.54 4.31 -34.57
C GLY A 128 -0.25 3.26 -33.49
N ASP A 129 0.74 2.42 -33.78
CA ASP A 129 1.07 1.19 -33.05
C ASP A 129 2.05 1.38 -31.89
N ILE A 130 2.43 2.62 -31.60
CA ILE A 130 3.35 2.95 -30.53
C ILE A 130 2.67 3.85 -29.50
N TRP A 131 3.02 3.65 -28.24
CA TRP A 131 2.66 4.52 -27.13
C TRP A 131 3.92 5.23 -26.63
N ALA A 132 3.83 6.53 -26.39
CA ALA A 132 4.95 7.31 -25.87
C ALA A 132 4.54 8.17 -24.68
N ASN A 133 5.41 8.22 -23.67
CA ASN A 133 5.35 9.17 -22.58
C ASN A 133 6.68 9.92 -22.48
N TYR A 134 6.68 11.12 -21.91
CA TYR A 134 7.91 11.88 -21.74
C TYR A 134 7.96 12.62 -20.40
N GLN A 135 9.18 12.85 -19.94
CA GLN A 135 9.50 13.61 -18.74
C GLN A 135 10.57 14.64 -19.08
N LEU A 136 10.31 15.88 -18.72
CA LEU A 136 11.21 17.01 -18.89
C LEU A 136 11.24 17.77 -17.55
N PRO A 137 12.42 18.10 -17.00
CA PRO A 137 12.49 18.96 -15.82
C PRO A 137 11.96 20.36 -16.17
N ARG A 138 11.09 20.90 -15.32
CA ARG A 138 10.58 22.27 -15.48
C ARG A 138 11.66 23.33 -15.27
N VAL A 139 12.65 23.01 -14.44
CA VAL A 139 13.78 23.89 -14.12
C VAL A 139 15.09 23.12 -14.34
N ALA A 140 15.98 23.69 -15.14
CA ALA A 140 17.36 23.22 -15.31
C ALA A 140 18.33 24.27 -14.74
N LYS A 141 19.53 23.82 -14.33
CA LYS A 141 20.59 24.72 -13.87
C LYS A 141 21.49 25.12 -15.03
N PHE A 142 21.93 26.37 -15.04
CA PHE A 142 22.89 26.88 -15.99
C PHE A 142 24.15 26.00 -16.03
N LEU A 143 24.66 25.74 -17.24
CA LEU A 143 25.82 24.89 -17.53
C LEU A 143 25.76 23.45 -16.99
N THR A 144 24.61 23.02 -16.46
CA THR A 144 24.40 21.67 -15.95
C THR A 144 23.53 20.87 -16.91
N PRO A 145 23.96 19.68 -17.37
CA PRO A 145 23.15 18.85 -18.24
C PRO A 145 21.79 18.51 -17.63
N PHE A 146 20.73 18.65 -18.42
CA PHE A 146 19.41 18.11 -18.14
C PHE A 146 19.03 17.11 -19.23
N TYR A 147 18.13 16.18 -18.90
CA TYR A 147 17.75 15.10 -19.79
C TYR A 147 16.25 15.13 -20.08
N ILE A 148 15.92 14.97 -21.34
CA ILE A 148 14.56 14.69 -21.81
C ILE A 148 14.42 13.18 -21.82
N ARG A 149 13.61 12.62 -20.91
CA ARG A 149 13.35 11.19 -20.87
C ARG A 149 12.09 10.87 -21.63
N VAL A 150 12.13 9.84 -22.47
CA VAL A 150 11.02 9.41 -23.32
C VAL A 150 10.88 7.91 -23.21
N ASP A 151 9.72 7.45 -22.76
CA ASP A 151 9.40 6.04 -22.66
C ASP A 151 8.50 5.69 -23.84
N VAL A 152 8.99 4.89 -24.78
CA VAL A 152 8.25 4.45 -25.97
C VAL A 152 7.98 2.95 -25.89
N ARG A 153 6.78 2.53 -26.23
CA ARG A 153 6.37 1.13 -26.23
C ARG A 153 5.72 0.77 -27.56
N ASN A 154 6.13 -0.36 -28.13
CA ASN A 154 5.43 -0.94 -29.26
C ASN A 154 4.22 -1.74 -28.76
N LEU A 155 3.03 -1.32 -29.18
CA LEU A 155 1.76 -1.96 -28.85
C LEU A 155 1.29 -2.94 -29.92
N HIS A 156 1.91 -2.99 -31.10
CA HIS A 156 1.52 -3.95 -32.13
C HIS A 156 1.82 -5.38 -31.65
N PRO A 157 0.88 -6.33 -31.82
CA PRO A 157 1.01 -7.68 -31.28
C PRO A 157 2.07 -8.53 -32.00
N SER A 158 2.41 -8.21 -33.25
CA SER A 158 3.23 -9.09 -34.10
C SER A 158 4.25 -8.38 -35.00
N LEU A 159 4.26 -7.05 -35.05
CA LEU A 159 5.12 -6.29 -35.96
C LEU A 159 6.07 -5.43 -35.15
N SER A 160 7.33 -5.40 -35.59
CA SER A 160 8.26 -4.41 -35.08
C SER A 160 7.88 -3.03 -35.60
N SER A 161 8.15 -1.99 -34.80
CA SER A 161 7.75 -0.63 -35.14
C SER A 161 8.43 -0.07 -36.40
N GLY A 162 9.46 -0.72 -36.93
CA GLY A 162 10.41 -0.07 -37.82
C GLY A 162 11.25 0.96 -37.06
N ASP A 163 12.21 1.59 -37.75
CA ASP A 163 13.16 2.51 -37.13
C ASP A 163 12.46 3.66 -36.42
N ILE A 164 12.93 3.93 -35.20
CA ILE A 164 12.43 5.01 -34.35
C ILE A 164 13.41 6.17 -34.39
N VAL A 165 12.90 7.38 -34.65
CA VAL A 165 13.71 8.59 -34.67
C VAL A 165 13.14 9.62 -33.72
N PHE A 166 13.97 10.09 -32.78
CA PHE A 166 13.65 11.22 -31.92
C PHE A 166 14.29 12.48 -32.48
N ARG A 167 13.46 13.45 -32.86
CA ARG A 167 13.87 14.76 -33.34
C ARG A 167 13.54 15.82 -32.29
N VAL A 168 14.56 16.48 -31.75
CA VAL A 168 14.39 17.66 -30.89
C VAL A 168 14.65 18.90 -31.74
N GLU A 169 13.76 19.88 -31.67
CA GLU A 169 13.88 21.15 -32.41
C GLU A 169 13.39 22.36 -31.58
N GLY A 170 13.70 23.56 -32.06
CA GLY A 170 13.31 24.83 -31.44
C GLY A 170 14.44 25.48 -30.63
N GLU A 171 14.08 26.38 -29.72
CA GLU A 171 15.02 27.20 -28.95
C GLU A 171 15.95 26.36 -28.08
N ILE A 172 15.52 25.18 -27.64
CA ILE A 172 16.35 24.23 -26.89
C ILE A 172 17.61 23.85 -27.69
N VAL A 173 17.49 23.64 -29.01
CA VAL A 173 18.66 23.27 -29.84
C VAL A 173 19.59 24.45 -30.09
N GLY A 174 19.03 25.67 -30.15
CA GLY A 174 19.81 26.89 -30.36
C GLY A 174 20.52 27.40 -29.10
N ASN A 175 19.92 27.21 -27.92
CA ASN A 175 20.41 27.76 -26.65
C ASN A 175 21.09 26.73 -25.74
N CYS A 176 21.05 25.45 -26.10
CA CYS A 176 21.71 24.38 -25.37
C CYS A 176 22.64 23.57 -26.27
N GLU A 177 23.74 23.09 -25.69
CA GLU A 177 24.63 22.14 -26.34
C GLU A 177 24.07 20.71 -26.16
N PHE A 178 23.99 19.93 -27.23
CA PHE A 178 23.69 18.51 -27.12
C PHE A 178 24.86 17.77 -26.44
N VAL A 179 24.56 17.02 -25.39
CA VAL A 179 25.56 16.27 -24.63
C VAL A 179 25.66 14.83 -25.14
N ALA A 180 24.58 14.07 -24.98
CA ALA A 180 24.53 12.65 -25.31
C ALA A 180 23.08 12.16 -25.40
N ALA A 181 22.89 10.94 -25.92
CA ALA A 181 21.63 10.24 -25.81
C ALA A 181 21.87 8.79 -25.33
N TYR A 182 20.97 8.29 -24.49
CA TYR A 182 21.06 6.96 -23.88
C TYR A 182 19.74 6.18 -24.02
N PRO A 183 19.76 4.87 -24.32
CA PRO A 183 20.91 4.08 -24.76
C PRO A 183 21.55 4.68 -26.02
N LEU A 184 22.78 4.29 -26.36
CA LEU A 184 23.49 4.91 -27.48
C LEU A 184 22.70 4.67 -28.79
N PRO A 185 22.24 5.72 -29.48
CA PRO A 185 21.61 5.56 -30.80
C PRO A 185 22.64 5.09 -31.82
N TYR A 186 22.21 4.28 -32.80
CA TYR A 186 23.12 3.82 -33.87
C TYR A 186 23.56 4.97 -34.78
N ARG A 187 22.81 6.08 -34.79
CA ARG A 187 23.15 7.30 -35.52
C ARG A 187 22.62 8.54 -34.81
N VAL A 188 23.40 9.62 -34.84
CA VAL A 188 22.98 10.96 -34.43
C VAL A 188 23.30 11.94 -35.55
N THR A 189 22.31 12.75 -35.95
CA THR A 189 22.50 13.86 -36.89
C THR A 189 22.18 15.17 -36.17
N ARG A 190 23.07 16.16 -36.27
CA ARG A 190 22.90 17.47 -35.63
C ARG A 190 22.92 18.56 -36.69
N SER A 191 21.95 19.46 -36.62
CA SER A 191 21.93 20.72 -37.37
C SER A 191 21.74 21.88 -36.40
N ARG A 192 21.76 23.11 -36.91
CA ARG A 192 21.43 24.30 -36.09
C ARG A 192 19.97 24.33 -35.64
N GLU A 193 19.10 23.60 -36.33
CA GLU A 193 17.65 23.64 -36.12
C GLU A 193 17.14 22.44 -35.33
N ALA A 194 17.83 21.29 -35.46
CA ALA A 194 17.37 20.04 -34.89
C ALA A 194 18.49 19.06 -34.52
N VAL A 195 18.20 18.21 -33.55
CA VAL A 195 18.98 17.02 -33.23
C VAL A 195 18.13 15.78 -33.49
N HIS A 196 18.65 14.84 -34.26
CA HIS A 196 18.00 13.58 -34.59
C HIS A 196 18.78 12.40 -33.98
N CYS A 197 18.11 11.57 -33.20
CA CYS A 197 18.66 10.32 -32.65
C CYS A 197 17.91 9.12 -33.24
N PHE A 198 18.64 8.20 -33.87
CA PHE A 198 18.06 7.06 -34.58
C PHE A 198 18.27 5.76 -33.79
N TYR A 199 17.21 4.99 -33.63
CA TYR A 199 17.17 3.76 -32.86
C TYR A 199 16.57 2.62 -33.69
N GLU A 200 17.05 1.41 -33.37
CA GLU A 200 16.54 0.20 -34.00
C GLU A 200 15.05 -0.01 -33.70
N PRO A 201 14.37 -0.79 -34.55
CA PRO A 201 12.96 -1.12 -34.37
C PRO A 201 12.66 -1.78 -33.01
N ILE A 202 11.57 -1.36 -32.36
CA ILE A 202 11.14 -1.92 -31.07
C ILE A 202 10.33 -3.19 -31.36
N ALA A 203 10.71 -4.31 -30.76
CA ALA A 203 9.97 -5.57 -30.89
C ALA A 203 8.56 -5.48 -30.28
N PRO A 204 7.59 -6.31 -30.73
CA PRO A 204 6.22 -6.36 -30.20
C PRO A 204 6.17 -6.42 -28.67
N GLY A 205 5.37 -5.55 -28.06
CA GLY A 205 5.15 -5.50 -26.62
C GLY A 205 6.32 -4.97 -25.78
N ARG A 206 7.49 -4.69 -26.39
CA ARG A 206 8.68 -4.17 -25.71
C ARG A 206 8.66 -2.65 -25.59
N TRP A 207 9.50 -2.15 -24.68
CA TRP A 207 9.73 -0.73 -24.47
C TRP A 207 11.15 -0.33 -24.87
N LEU A 208 11.33 0.95 -25.16
CA LEU A 208 12.58 1.65 -25.30
C LEU A 208 12.48 2.93 -24.45
N ILE A 209 13.41 3.10 -23.52
CA ILE A 209 13.54 4.31 -22.70
C ILE A 209 14.72 5.07 -23.24
N VAL A 210 14.49 6.32 -23.66
CA VAL A 210 15.52 7.19 -24.22
C VAL A 210 15.69 8.43 -23.36
N GLU A 211 16.91 8.77 -23.04
CA GLU A 211 17.30 10.01 -22.37
C GLU A 211 18.14 10.84 -23.34
N ILE A 212 17.67 12.04 -23.68
CA ILE A 212 18.34 12.97 -24.58
C ILE A 212 18.85 14.16 -23.76
N GLY A 213 20.17 14.27 -23.64
CA GLY A 213 20.85 15.23 -22.77
C GLY A 213 21.21 16.54 -23.47
N PHE A 214 20.90 17.65 -22.82
CA PHE A 214 21.25 19.00 -23.25
C PHE A 214 21.88 19.79 -22.10
N LYS A 215 22.89 20.60 -22.40
CA LYS A 215 23.54 21.50 -21.44
C LYS A 215 23.20 22.95 -21.82
N PRO A 216 22.50 23.71 -20.96
CA PRO A 216 22.17 25.10 -21.24
C PRO A 216 23.41 25.98 -21.38
N LEU A 217 23.46 26.80 -22.44
CA LEU A 217 24.51 27.80 -22.65
C LEU A 217 24.04 29.22 -22.29
N HIS A 218 22.74 29.40 -22.04
CA HIS A 218 22.12 30.68 -21.70
C HIS A 218 21.10 30.47 -20.57
N VAL A 219 20.82 31.51 -19.79
CA VAL A 219 19.77 31.56 -18.77
C VAL A 219 18.49 32.08 -19.43
N GLY A 220 17.34 31.50 -19.10
CA GLY A 220 16.06 31.91 -19.68
C GLY A 220 15.06 30.77 -19.86
N GLU A 221 13.91 31.08 -20.43
CA GLU A 221 12.88 30.10 -20.77
C GLU A 221 13.05 29.68 -22.22
N PHE A 222 13.21 28.38 -22.46
CA PHE A 222 13.38 27.82 -23.80
C PHE A 222 12.22 26.92 -24.17
N SER A 223 11.63 27.19 -25.33
CA SER A 223 10.55 26.41 -25.91
C SER A 223 11.06 25.54 -27.07
N GLY A 224 10.50 24.35 -27.21
CA GLY A 224 10.88 23.42 -28.27
C GLY A 224 9.84 22.35 -28.52
N LYS A 225 10.18 21.40 -29.37
CA LYS A 225 9.35 20.24 -29.67
C LYS A 225 10.21 18.98 -29.72
N LEU A 226 9.66 17.90 -29.19
CA LEU A 226 10.15 16.55 -29.40
C LEU A 226 9.18 15.85 -30.35
N ILE A 227 9.68 15.46 -31.51
CA ILE A 227 8.92 14.75 -32.54
C ILE A 227 9.44 13.32 -32.61
N ILE A 228 8.53 12.34 -32.54
CA ILE A 228 8.85 10.93 -32.67
C ILE A 228 8.39 10.47 -34.05
N PHE A 229 9.32 9.92 -34.82
CA PHE A 229 9.03 9.28 -36.10
C PHE A 229 9.16 7.77 -35.97
N GLN A 230 8.32 7.07 -36.71
CA GLN A 230 8.32 5.62 -36.86
C GLN A 230 8.26 5.31 -38.35
N ALA A 231 9.23 4.54 -38.86
CA ALA A 231 9.31 4.20 -40.28
C ALA A 231 9.18 5.43 -41.22
N GLY A 232 9.75 6.57 -40.80
CA GLY A 232 9.70 7.84 -41.54
C GLY A 232 8.41 8.65 -41.39
N GLN A 233 7.37 8.12 -40.73
CA GLN A 233 6.13 8.85 -40.46
C GLN A 233 6.16 9.51 -39.09
N ARG A 234 5.64 10.73 -38.99
CA ARG A 234 5.52 11.45 -37.72
C ARG A 234 4.37 10.87 -36.91
N VAL A 235 4.66 10.37 -35.71
CA VAL A 235 3.67 9.75 -34.83
C VAL A 235 3.31 10.64 -33.65
N TYR A 236 4.31 11.25 -33.01
CA TYR A 236 4.12 12.16 -31.89
C TYR A 236 4.75 13.53 -32.15
N ASN A 237 4.15 14.54 -31.53
CA ASN A 237 4.66 15.90 -31.48
C ASN A 237 4.40 16.46 -30.07
N LEU A 238 5.44 16.45 -29.24
CA LEU A 238 5.38 16.73 -27.81
C LEU A 238 5.98 18.11 -27.54
N PRO A 239 5.24 19.06 -26.93
CA PRO A 239 5.77 20.36 -26.61
C PRO A 239 6.80 20.26 -25.47
N LEU A 240 7.92 20.94 -25.64
CA LEU A 240 8.97 21.05 -24.63
C LEU A 240 9.05 22.49 -24.13
N LYS A 241 9.16 22.65 -22.82
CA LYS A 241 9.34 23.94 -22.18
C LYS A 241 10.18 23.77 -20.92
N VAL A 242 11.33 24.44 -20.88
CA VAL A 242 12.28 24.37 -19.75
C VAL A 242 12.71 25.78 -19.34
N ASN A 243 12.70 26.04 -18.04
CA ASN A 243 13.26 27.27 -17.48
C ASN A 243 14.68 27.00 -16.98
N VAL A 244 15.66 27.73 -17.48
CA VAL A 244 17.06 27.62 -17.05
C VAL A 244 17.31 28.70 -16.01
N ALA A 245 17.53 28.25 -14.77
CA ALA A 245 17.91 29.09 -13.66
C ALA A 245 19.44 29.28 -13.62
N PRO A 246 19.94 30.40 -13.08
CA PRO A 246 21.37 30.63 -12.88
C PRO A 246 22.03 29.58 -11.96
#